data_AF-A0A2E9WTF5-F1
#
_entry.id   AF-A0A2E9WTF5-F1
#
_cell.length_a   1.000
_cell.length_b   1.000
_cell.length_c   1.000
_cell.angle_alpha   90.00
_cell.angle_beta   90.00
_cell.angle_gamma   90.00
#
_symmetry.space_group_name_H-M   'P 1'
#
loop_
_entity.id
_entity.type
_entity.pdbx_description
1 polymer ?
#
loop_
_entity_poly.entity_id
_entity_poly.type
_entity_poly.pdbx_seq_one_letter_code
_entity_poly.pdbx_strand_id
1 'polypeptide(L)'
;MNEQYNQTENVDYELVPVGEASNQQAWHVRILTGDFVETVIVYGNIQFDGEMDRLKFSFSVVSSPIDGLTSEDVDLQNKTTKILENILEVAYNEGSLVTGDDEVGDNTGTDDSEESVNE
;
A
#
# COMPACT_ATOMS: atom_id res chain seq x y z
N MET A 1 -11.31 -7.24 -23.81
CA MET A 1 -10.64 -6.01 -23.36
C MET A 1 -10.37 -6.25 -21.89
N ASN A 2 -9.12 -6.49 -21.51
CA ASN A 2 -8.78 -6.75 -20.12
C ASN A 2 -8.19 -5.45 -19.59
N GLU A 3 -9.06 -4.54 -19.17
CA GLU A 3 -8.63 -3.41 -18.36
C GLU A 3 -8.26 -4.00 -17.00
N GLN A 4 -6.96 -4.17 -16.77
CA GLN A 4 -6.41 -4.42 -15.46
C GLN A 4 -6.85 -3.22 -14.60
N TYR A 5 -7.89 -3.39 -13.77
CA TYR A 5 -8.44 -2.31 -12.95
C TYR A 5 -7.37 -1.80 -11.97
N ASN A 6 -6.67 -0.74 -12.37
CA ASN A 6 -5.74 -0.04 -11.50
C ASN A 6 -6.52 0.56 -10.34
N GLN A 7 -6.13 0.28 -9.10
CA GLN A 7 -6.73 0.93 -7.94
C GLN A 7 -6.18 2.34 -7.84
N THR A 8 -7.01 3.30 -7.41
CA THR A 8 -6.58 4.67 -7.18
C THR A 8 -7.02 5.13 -5.79
N GLU A 9 -6.09 5.64 -4.99
CA GLU A 9 -6.39 6.24 -3.68
C GLU A 9 -7.35 7.44 -3.84
N ASN A 10 -8.28 7.60 -2.89
CA ASN A 10 -9.37 8.58 -2.87
C ASN A 10 -10.41 8.39 -3.99
N VAL A 11 -10.31 7.32 -4.79
CA VAL A 11 -11.32 6.93 -5.79
C VAL A 11 -11.86 5.55 -5.49
N ASP A 12 -10.98 4.54 -5.41
CA ASP A 12 -11.34 3.14 -5.17
C ASP A 12 -11.19 2.71 -3.71
N TYR A 13 -10.28 3.37 -2.99
CA TYR A 13 -10.02 3.14 -1.58
C TYR A 13 -9.46 4.42 -0.94
N GLU A 14 -9.46 4.51 0.39
CA GLU A 14 -8.78 5.56 1.14
C GLU A 14 -8.01 4.96 2.33
N LEU A 15 -6.86 5.55 2.67
CA LEU A 15 -6.12 5.23 3.88
C LEU A 15 -6.81 5.86 5.09
N VAL A 16 -7.16 5.04 6.08
CA VAL A 16 -7.80 5.50 7.31
C VAL A 16 -6.73 5.65 8.39
N PRO A 17 -6.56 6.84 8.99
CA PRO A 17 -5.59 7.04 10.06
C PRO A 17 -6.00 6.21 11.28
N VAL A 18 -5.08 5.38 11.76
CA VAL A 18 -5.24 4.66 13.02
C VAL A 18 -4.91 5.66 14.13
N GLY A 19 -5.88 5.94 15.01
CA GLY A 19 -5.64 6.83 16.15
C GLY A 19 -4.45 6.36 17.00
N GLU A 20 -3.87 7.27 17.78
CA GLU A 20 -2.63 7.15 18.59
C GLU A 20 -2.51 5.90 19.50
N ALA A 21 -3.54 5.06 19.63
CA ALA A 21 -3.65 3.99 20.62
C ALA A 21 -3.42 2.55 20.09
N SER A 22 -3.34 2.34 18.77
CA SER A 22 -3.14 1.00 18.18
C SER A 22 -1.98 1.03 17.19
N ASN A 23 -1.06 0.06 17.32
CA ASN A 23 0.13 -0.18 16.47
C ASN A 23 0.25 0.77 15.28
N GLN A 24 1.06 1.83 15.42
CA GLN A 24 1.26 2.92 14.45
C GLN A 24 1.66 2.47 13.02
N GLN A 25 1.93 1.18 12.82
CA GLN A 25 2.31 0.57 11.55
C GLN A 25 1.16 -0.14 10.83
N ALA A 26 -0.05 -0.17 11.42
CA ALA A 26 -1.20 -0.79 10.80
C ALA A 26 -1.81 0.13 9.74
N TRP A 27 -1.91 -0.33 8.49
CA TRP A 27 -2.61 0.41 7.44
C TRP A 27 -4.07 0.01 7.41
N HIS A 28 -4.94 0.90 7.88
CA HIS A 28 -6.37 0.73 7.71
C HIS A 28 -6.77 1.27 6.33
N VAL A 29 -7.64 0.54 5.65
CA VAL A 29 -8.10 0.90 4.31
C VAL A 29 -9.60 0.76 4.24
N ARG A 30 -10.27 1.82 3.79
CA ARG A 30 -11.70 1.81 3.47
C ARG A 30 -11.89 1.67 1.97
N ILE A 31 -12.71 0.71 1.55
CA ILE A 31 -13.03 0.45 0.14
C ILE A 31 -14.18 1.37 -0.29
N LEU A 32 -14.02 2.08 -1.41
CA LEU A 32 -14.96 3.08 -1.92
C LEU A 32 -15.72 2.63 -3.17
N THR A 33 -15.25 1.59 -3.87
CA THR A 33 -15.86 1.08 -5.12
C THR A 33 -15.97 -0.45 -5.17
N GLY A 34 -16.96 -0.94 -5.92
CA GLY A 34 -17.19 -2.37 -6.17
C GLY A 34 -18.07 -3.06 -5.11
N ASP A 35 -17.92 -4.37 -4.98
CA ASP A 35 -18.83 -5.19 -4.16
C ASP A 35 -18.57 -5.08 -2.65
N PHE A 36 -17.44 -4.50 -2.24
CA PHE A 36 -17.02 -4.37 -0.84
C PHE A 36 -17.04 -2.92 -0.32
N VAL A 37 -17.81 -2.05 -0.97
CA VAL A 37 -17.98 -0.63 -0.59
C VAL A 37 -18.28 -0.50 0.91
N GLU A 38 -17.65 0.50 1.54
CA GLU A 38 -17.74 0.78 2.99
C GLU A 38 -17.14 -0.28 3.92
N THR A 39 -16.45 -1.29 3.37
CA THR A 39 -15.66 -2.22 4.17
C THR A 39 -14.33 -1.58 4.55
N VAL A 40 -14.01 -1.63 5.83
CA VAL A 40 -12.72 -1.23 6.40
C VAL A 40 -11.95 -2.48 6.75
N ILE A 41 -10.76 -2.62 6.18
CA ILE A 41 -9.80 -3.66 6.53
C ILE A 41 -8.58 -3.05 7.23
N VAL A 42 -7.80 -3.90 7.88
CA VAL A 42 -6.47 -3.56 8.39
C VAL A 42 -5.46 -4.56 7.85
N TYR A 43 -4.38 -4.06 7.24
CA TYR A 43 -3.23 -4.89 6.91
C TYR A 43 -2.40 -5.17 8.16
N GLY A 44 -2.00 -6.42 8.31
CA GLY A 44 -1.08 -6.89 9.35
C GLY A 44 0.35 -6.95 8.84
N ASN A 45 1.03 -8.07 9.11
CA ASN A 45 2.38 -8.29 8.62
C ASN A 45 2.40 -8.35 7.09
N ILE A 46 3.31 -7.60 6.48
CA ILE A 46 3.60 -7.57 5.05
C ILE A 46 5.09 -7.88 4.90
N GLN A 47 5.42 -8.84 4.05
CA GLN A 47 6.79 -9.31 3.82
C GLN A 47 6.98 -9.64 2.34
N PHE A 48 8.09 -9.16 1.78
CA PHE A 48 8.54 -9.62 0.46
C PHE A 48 9.39 -10.88 0.60
N ASP A 49 9.02 -11.92 -0.12
CA ASP A 49 9.79 -13.16 -0.23
C ASP A 49 10.64 -13.09 -1.51
N GLY A 50 11.90 -12.69 -1.35
CA GLY A 50 12.84 -12.54 -2.47
C GLY A 50 13.27 -13.86 -3.12
N GLU A 51 13.08 -15.01 -2.46
CA GLU A 51 13.38 -16.32 -3.06
C GLU A 51 12.28 -16.75 -4.03
N MET A 52 11.03 -16.44 -3.71
CA MET A 52 9.87 -16.79 -4.53
C MET A 52 9.34 -15.65 -5.40
N ASP A 53 9.91 -14.44 -5.26
CA ASP A 53 9.45 -13.20 -5.90
C ASP A 53 7.96 -12.95 -5.62
N ARG A 54 7.57 -13.02 -4.34
CA ARG A 54 6.17 -12.96 -3.90
C ARG A 54 5.98 -12.08 -2.67
N LEU A 55 4.92 -11.30 -2.68
CA LEU A 55 4.44 -10.59 -1.50
C LEU A 55 3.60 -11.53 -0.61
N LYS A 56 3.95 -11.64 0.66
CA LYS A 56 3.16 -12.30 1.70
C LYS A 56 2.57 -11.24 2.60
N PHE A 57 1.26 -11.27 2.80
CA PHE A 57 0.61 -10.38 3.72
C PHE A 57 -0.56 -11.04 4.44
N SER A 58 -0.98 -10.42 5.54
CA SER A 58 -2.20 -10.76 6.27
C SER A 58 -3.09 -9.53 6.38
N PHE A 59 -4.40 -9.75 6.49
CA PHE A 59 -5.35 -8.67 6.77
C PHE A 59 -6.53 -9.19 7.59
N SER A 60 -7.30 -8.28 8.16
CA SER A 60 -8.55 -8.59 8.87
C SER A 60 -9.61 -7.53 8.56
N VAL A 61 -10.88 -7.92 8.60
CA VAL A 61 -12.00 -7.00 8.46
C VAL A 61 -12.23 -6.30 9.80
N VAL A 62 -12.16 -4.97 9.80
CA VAL A 62 -12.42 -4.12 10.97
C VAL A 62 -13.92 -3.81 11.07
N SER A 63 -14.53 -3.43 9.95
CA SER A 63 -15.97 -3.21 9.84
C SER A 63 -16.42 -3.43 8.40
N SER A 64 -17.65 -3.90 8.23
CA SER A 64 -18.27 -4.03 6.91
C SER A 64 -19.79 -3.89 7.02
N PRO A 65 -20.47 -3.33 6.01
CA PRO A 65 -21.93 -3.45 5.91
C PRO A 65 -22.39 -4.85 5.45
N ILE A 66 -21.47 -5.71 5.01
CA ILE A 66 -21.76 -7.06 4.51
C ILE A 66 -21.71 -8.04 5.68
N ASP A 67 -22.84 -8.68 5.96
CA ASP A 67 -22.96 -9.62 7.08
C ASP A 67 -22.10 -10.87 6.85
N GLY A 68 -21.37 -11.28 7.88
CA GLY A 68 -20.50 -12.44 7.84
C GLY A 68 -19.25 -12.32 6.95
N LEU A 69 -18.93 -11.13 6.43
CA LEU A 69 -17.72 -10.93 5.63
C LEU A 69 -16.46 -11.11 6.49
N THR A 70 -15.52 -11.93 6.03
CA THR A 70 -14.25 -12.20 6.71
C THR A 70 -13.09 -12.18 5.73
N SER A 71 -11.86 -12.23 6.25
CA SER A 71 -10.65 -12.32 5.42
C SER A 71 -10.49 -13.65 4.67
N GLU A 72 -11.37 -14.64 4.91
CA GLU A 72 -11.40 -15.91 4.16
C GLU A 72 -12.13 -15.78 2.82
N ASP A 73 -12.84 -14.66 2.58
CA ASP A 73 -13.51 -14.40 1.31
C ASP A 73 -12.50 -14.16 0.18
N VAL A 74 -12.56 -14.99 -0.87
CA VAL A 74 -11.59 -14.99 -1.97
C VAL A 74 -11.68 -13.71 -2.80
N ASP A 75 -12.88 -13.18 -3.00
CA ASP A 75 -13.08 -11.97 -3.79
C ASP A 75 -12.59 -10.74 -3.02
N LEU A 76 -12.76 -10.72 -1.69
CA LEU A 76 -12.16 -9.72 -0.82
C LEU A 76 -10.64 -9.82 -0.83
N GLN A 77 -10.06 -11.03 -0.72
CA GLN A 77 -8.61 -11.23 -0.83
C GLN A 77 -8.06 -10.66 -2.15
N ASN A 78 -8.75 -10.88 -3.26
CA ASN A 78 -8.37 -10.34 -4.57
C ASN A 78 -8.46 -8.80 -4.61
N LYS A 79 -9.54 -8.21 -4.06
CA LYS A 79 -9.71 -6.76 -4.00
C LYS A 79 -8.63 -6.12 -3.14
N THR A 80 -8.38 -6.69 -1.96
CA THR A 80 -7.33 -6.27 -1.01
C THR A 80 -5.95 -6.38 -1.65
N THR A 81 -5.61 -7.49 -2.33
CA THR A 81 -4.31 -7.64 -3.01
C THR A 81 -4.04 -6.49 -3.98
N LYS A 82 -5.01 -6.16 -4.84
CA LYS A 82 -4.87 -5.07 -5.82
C LYS A 82 -4.70 -3.69 -5.17
N ILE A 83 -5.37 -3.47 -4.04
CA ILE A 83 -5.22 -2.21 -3.28
C ILE A 83 -3.82 -2.15 -2.67
N LEU A 84 -3.33 -3.25 -2.07
CA LEU A 84 -2.00 -3.29 -1.49
C LEU A 84 -0.91 -3.06 -2.55
N GLU A 85 -1.05 -3.67 -3.73
CA GLU A 85 -0.14 -3.43 -4.86
C GLU A 85 -0.06 -1.94 -5.22
N ASN A 86 -1.20 -1.25 -5.30
CA ASN A 86 -1.21 0.18 -5.60
C ASN A 86 -0.61 1.03 -4.47
N ILE A 87 -0.88 0.71 -3.20
CA ILE A 87 -0.26 1.39 -2.05
C ILE A 87 1.27 1.28 -2.11
N LEU A 88 1.79 0.08 -2.37
CA LEU A 88 3.23 -0.15 -2.45
C LEU A 88 3.85 0.56 -3.65
N GLU A 89 3.18 0.57 -4.80
CA GLU A 89 3.63 1.30 -5.99
C GLU A 89 3.71 2.81 -5.74
N VAL A 90 2.68 3.40 -5.13
CA VAL A 90 2.67 4.83 -4.78
C VAL A 90 3.79 5.13 -3.78
N ALA A 91 3.90 4.36 -2.69
CA ALA A 91 4.93 4.56 -1.68
C ALA A 91 6.37 4.42 -2.24
N TYR A 92 6.58 3.48 -3.17
CA TYR A 92 7.85 3.33 -3.88
C TYR A 92 8.16 4.54 -4.75
N ASN A 93 7.19 5.01 -5.54
CA ASN A 93 7.36 6.17 -6.43
C ASN A 93 7.57 7.48 -5.66
N GLU A 94 6.97 7.63 -4.48
CA GLU A 94 7.16 8.78 -3.58
C GLU A 94 8.44 8.69 -2.74
N GLY A 95 9.13 7.55 -2.75
CA GLY A 95 10.30 7.31 -1.90
C GLY A 95 9.98 7.22 -0.41
N SER A 96 8.72 6.98 -0.05
CA SER A 96 8.24 6.85 1.33
C SER A 96 8.19 5.39 1.82
N LEU A 97 8.34 4.43 0.91
CA LEU A 97 8.40 3.01 1.24
C LEU A 97 9.69 2.67 1.99
N VAL A 98 9.58 2.35 3.28
CA VAL A 98 10.69 1.84 4.09
C VAL A 98 10.69 0.31 4.02
N THR A 99 11.68 -0.25 3.32
CA THR A 99 11.97 -1.70 3.35
C THR A 99 13.06 -1.99 4.38
N GLY A 100 13.02 -3.17 5.01
CA GLY A 100 13.97 -3.54 6.07
C GLY A 100 15.42 -3.78 5.61
N ASP A 101 15.72 -3.58 4.32
CA ASP A 101 17.04 -3.71 3.72
C ASP A 101 17.70 -2.32 3.60
N ASP A 102 17.94 -1.66 4.73
CA ASP A 102 18.95 -0.61 4.79
C ASP A 102 20.34 -1.26 4.71
N GLU A 103 20.80 -1.61 3.51
CA GLU A 103 22.24 -1.55 3.14
C GLU A 103 22.44 -1.21 1.64
N VAL A 104 23.03 -0.02 1.42
CA VAL A 104 23.79 0.46 0.23
C VAL A 104 22.95 0.85 -1.01
N GLY A 105 23.01 2.07 -1.55
CA GLY A 105 23.88 3.20 -1.27
C GLY A 105 23.49 4.43 -2.10
N ASP A 106 23.91 5.57 -1.58
CA ASP A 106 23.86 6.91 -2.15
C ASP A 106 24.27 6.97 -3.64
N ASN A 107 23.40 7.57 -4.45
CA ASN A 107 23.84 8.48 -5.50
C ASN A 107 22.74 9.52 -5.79
N THR A 108 22.47 10.40 -4.82
CA THR A 108 21.97 11.73 -5.19
C THR A 108 23.09 12.44 -5.94
N GLY A 109 23.10 12.29 -7.26
CA GLY A 109 23.94 13.08 -8.15
C GLY A 109 23.49 14.53 -8.10
N THR A 110 23.92 15.26 -7.06
CA THR A 110 24.01 16.72 -7.11
C THR A 110 25.18 17.04 -8.04
N ASP A 111 24.89 17.19 -9.33
CA ASP A 111 25.79 17.91 -10.23
C ASP A 111 25.66 19.40 -9.88
N ASP A 112 26.34 19.78 -8.79
CA ASP A 112 26.74 21.17 -8.55
C ASP A 112 27.81 21.52 -9.59
N SER A 113 27.39 21.79 -10.82
CA SER A 113 28.21 22.54 -11.75
C SER A 113 28.16 24.01 -11.33
N GLU A 114 29.20 24.40 -10.59
CA GLU A 114 29.44 25.75 -10.07
C GLU A 114 29.33 26.83 -11.16
N GLU A 115 28.62 27.89 -10.81
CA GLU A 115 28.61 29.20 -11.46
C GLU A 115 30.04 29.67 -11.78
N SER A 116 30.32 30.01 -13.05
CA SER A 116 31.42 30.91 -13.39
C SER A 116 30.85 32.26 -13.83
N VAL A 117 30.67 33.14 -12.86
CA VAL A 117 30.59 34.59 -13.10
C VAL A 117 32.00 35.20 -13.01
N ASN A 118 32.42 35.71 -14.17
CA ASN A 118 33.28 36.88 -14.39
C ASN A 118 34.81 36.74 -14.32
N GLU A 119 35.48 37.12 -15.42
CA GLU A 119 36.07 38.47 -15.56
C GLU A 119 35.95 38.99 -17.01
#